data_AF-A0A933XBY7-F1
#
_entry.id   AF-A0A933XBY7-F1
#
_cell.length_a   1.000
_cell.length_b   1.000
_cell.length_c   1.000
_cell.angle_alpha   90.00
_cell.angle_beta   90.00
_cell.angle_gamma   90.00
#
_symmetry.space_group_name_H-M   'P 1'
#
loop_
_entity.id
_entity.type
_entity.pdbx_description
1 polymer ?
#
loop_
_entity_poly.entity_id
_entity_poly.type
_entity_poly.pdbx_seq_one_letter_code
_entity_poly.pdbx_strand_id
1 'polypeptide(L)'
;MYKRSKKVYGIIQTDNYSWYLYIFISSSFLCYFFLPDIIPGQNIVFERFSVFLMLALIIYCAYCYKGILLGKISRTAVILVVLLHFILVSIYFNDFKNETSVFTKELLPDDASCKRISGIIYTNTFKNRPVYIHFPMYFIVWNKGISTGLVDYRFGVIKRKADFEKLPYYREWIGDSRNYSDEYKNIEYVLLKDSLKLEIKGFDLSKQSGDWYLYTNKNPK
;
A
#
# COMPACT_ATOMS: atom_id res chain seq x y z
N MET A 1 -25.12 -9.25 -45.50
CA MET A 1 -24.93 -7.88 -44.96
C MET A 1 -25.99 -7.62 -43.89
N TYR A 2 -25.68 -7.87 -42.62
CA TYR A 2 -26.62 -7.71 -41.51
C TYR A 2 -26.72 -6.22 -41.14
N LYS A 3 -27.81 -5.54 -41.54
CA LYS A 3 -28.16 -4.22 -41.03
C LYS A 3 -28.49 -4.36 -39.54
N ARG A 4 -27.53 -4.13 -38.65
CA ARG A 4 -27.78 -3.95 -37.23
C ARG A 4 -28.75 -2.78 -37.07
N SER A 5 -29.98 -3.13 -36.70
CA SER A 5 -31.08 -2.23 -36.36
C SER A 5 -30.63 -1.16 -35.37
N LYS A 6 -30.65 0.12 -35.79
CA LYS A 6 -30.45 1.30 -34.95
C LYS A 6 -31.51 1.46 -33.84
N LYS A 7 -32.55 0.61 -33.77
CA LYS A 7 -33.68 0.81 -32.85
C LYS A 7 -33.39 0.49 -31.37
N VAL A 8 -32.36 -0.28 -31.05
CA VAL A 8 -32.10 -0.64 -29.63
C VAL A 8 -31.53 0.54 -28.83
N TYR A 9 -30.95 1.53 -29.50
CA TYR A 9 -30.44 2.75 -28.84
C TYR A 9 -31.51 3.81 -28.56
N GLY A 10 -32.76 3.60 -28.98
CA GLY A 10 -33.87 4.53 -28.77
C GLY A 10 -34.72 4.27 -27.52
N ILE A 11 -34.41 3.22 -26.75
CA ILE A 11 -35.19 2.83 -25.55
C ILE A 11 -34.67 3.54 -24.29
N ILE A 12 -33.45 4.06 -24.34
CA ILE A 12 -32.85 4.80 -23.23
C ILE A 12 -32.95 6.29 -23.58
N GLN A 13 -34.00 6.97 -23.10
CA GLN A 13 -34.12 8.43 -23.20
C GLN A 13 -32.84 9.07 -22.64
N THR A 14 -32.02 9.66 -23.50
CA THR A 14 -30.69 10.23 -23.17
C THR A 14 -30.74 11.52 -22.36
N ASP A 15 -31.93 11.97 -21.99
CA ASP A 15 -32.13 13.26 -21.36
C ASP A 15 -31.95 13.09 -19.85
N ASN A 16 -30.86 13.67 -19.34
CA ASN A 16 -30.54 13.81 -17.92
C ASN A 16 -30.08 12.53 -17.18
N TYR A 17 -29.07 11.81 -17.67
CA TYR A 17 -28.30 10.89 -16.80
C TYR A 17 -27.15 11.57 -16.06
N SER A 18 -26.75 12.78 -16.48
CA SER A 18 -25.62 13.49 -15.89
C SER A 18 -25.86 13.90 -14.44
N TRP A 19 -27.11 14.19 -14.04
CA TRP A 19 -27.40 14.55 -12.65
C TRP A 19 -27.21 13.39 -11.67
N TYR A 20 -27.57 12.16 -12.06
CA TYR A 20 -27.29 10.98 -11.24
C TYR A 20 -25.78 10.79 -11.05
N LEU A 21 -24.99 11.02 -12.10
CA LEU A 21 -23.53 10.99 -12.02
C LEU A 21 -23.01 12.07 -11.05
N TYR A 22 -23.55 13.29 -11.11
CA TYR A 22 -23.17 14.37 -10.21
C TYR A 22 -23.55 14.08 -8.75
N ILE A 23 -24.73 13.52 -8.49
CA ILE A 23 -25.12 13.09 -7.15
C ILE A 23 -24.22 11.98 -6.65
N PHE A 24 -23.91 11.00 -7.50
CA PHE A 24 -23.03 9.90 -7.12
C PHE A 24 -21.61 10.36 -6.80
N ILE A 25 -21.04 11.24 -7.62
CA ILE A 25 -19.72 11.84 -7.38
C ILE A 25 -19.75 12.67 -6.09
N SER A 26 -20.75 13.53 -5.91
CA SER A 26 -20.87 14.40 -4.73
C SER A 26 -21.04 13.57 -3.46
N SER A 27 -21.88 12.53 -3.49
CA SER A 27 -22.09 11.63 -2.35
C SER A 27 -20.81 10.86 -2.02
N SER A 28 -20.11 10.35 -3.04
CA SER A 28 -18.82 9.66 -2.83
C SER A 28 -17.75 10.60 -2.27
N PHE A 29 -17.72 11.85 -2.72
CA PHE A 29 -16.80 12.88 -2.24
C PHE A 29 -17.10 13.26 -0.79
N LEU A 30 -18.37 13.50 -0.45
CA LEU A 30 -18.80 13.76 0.93
C LEU A 30 -18.46 12.58 1.83
N CYS A 31 -18.73 11.35 1.39
CA CYS A 31 -18.35 10.17 2.16
C CYS A 31 -16.82 10.08 2.38
N TYR A 32 -16.01 10.39 1.37
CA TYR A 32 -14.55 10.38 1.50
C TYR A 32 -14.04 11.41 2.53
N PHE A 33 -14.64 12.60 2.62
CA PHE A 33 -14.20 13.66 3.53
C PHE A 33 -14.81 13.60 4.93
N PHE A 34 -16.04 13.11 5.06
CA PHE A 34 -16.78 13.15 6.33
C PHE A 34 -16.80 11.82 7.08
N LEU A 35 -16.49 10.68 6.44
CA LEU A 35 -16.32 9.43 7.18
C LEU A 35 -14.98 9.42 7.92
N PRO A 36 -14.94 8.88 9.16
CA PRO A 36 -13.69 8.69 9.87
C PRO A 36 -12.78 7.69 9.15
N ASP A 37 -11.47 7.89 9.25
CA ASP A 37 -10.44 7.05 8.63
C ASP A 37 -10.53 5.57 9.08
N ILE A 38 -11.06 5.31 10.27
CA ILE A 38 -11.20 3.99 10.86
C ILE A 38 -12.59 3.85 11.46
N ILE A 39 -13.39 2.89 10.97
CA ILE A 39 -14.61 2.43 11.64
C ILE A 39 -14.24 1.15 12.41
N PRO A 40 -14.47 1.07 13.73
CA PRO A 40 -14.19 -0.13 14.51
C PRO A 40 -14.84 -1.38 13.88
N GLY A 41 -14.04 -2.40 13.57
CA GLY A 41 -14.51 -3.65 12.94
C GLY A 41 -14.62 -3.61 11.41
N GLN A 42 -14.34 -2.47 10.75
CA GLN A 42 -14.23 -2.39 9.29
C GLN A 42 -12.93 -1.71 8.88
N ASN A 43 -12.02 -2.48 8.28
CA ASN A 43 -10.79 -1.94 7.75
C ASN A 43 -11.06 -1.13 6.47
N ILE A 44 -10.61 0.13 6.49
CA ILE A 44 -10.28 0.92 5.30
C ILE A 44 -11.50 1.19 4.39
N VAL A 45 -12.57 1.71 4.99
CA VAL A 45 -13.83 2.02 4.28
C VAL A 45 -13.64 3.21 3.33
N PHE A 46 -12.79 4.19 3.67
CA PHE A 46 -12.54 5.38 2.86
C PHE A 46 -11.87 5.06 1.50
N GLU A 47 -11.01 4.04 1.41
CA GLU A 47 -10.40 3.62 0.13
C GLU A 47 -11.44 3.03 -0.84
N ARG A 48 -12.62 2.64 -0.37
CA ARG A 48 -13.69 2.16 -1.25
C ARG A 48 -14.36 3.30 -2.00
N PHE A 49 -14.39 4.51 -1.42
CA PHE A 49 -14.99 5.67 -2.07
C PHE A 49 -14.11 6.26 -3.17
N SER A 50 -12.78 6.12 -3.09
CA SER A 50 -11.90 6.47 -4.21
C SER A 50 -12.11 5.54 -5.42
N VAL A 51 -12.49 4.28 -5.21
CA VAL A 51 -12.89 3.35 -6.28
C VAL A 51 -14.18 3.81 -6.94
N PHE A 52 -15.18 4.27 -6.18
CA PHE A 52 -16.41 4.82 -6.76
C PHE A 52 -16.14 6.10 -7.57
N LEU A 53 -15.25 6.97 -7.09
CA LEU A 53 -14.82 8.15 -7.85
C LEU A 53 -14.10 7.75 -9.14
N MET A 54 -13.22 6.74 -9.10
CA MET A 54 -12.56 6.20 -10.27
C MET A 54 -13.56 5.58 -11.27
N LEU A 55 -14.54 4.81 -10.79
CA LEU A 55 -15.58 4.22 -11.63
C LEU A 55 -16.44 5.30 -12.29
N ALA A 56 -16.79 6.37 -11.56
CA ALA A 56 -17.49 7.52 -12.11
C ALA A 56 -16.67 8.20 -13.23
N LEU A 57 -15.35 8.32 -13.06
CA LEU A 57 -14.45 8.84 -14.09
C LEU A 57 -14.35 7.89 -15.30
N ILE A 58 -14.34 6.57 -15.11
CA ILE A 58 -14.33 5.59 -16.21
C ILE A 58 -15.63 5.67 -17.01
N ILE A 59 -16.78 5.72 -16.33
CA ILE A 59 -18.09 5.89 -16.96
C ILE A 59 -18.11 7.20 -17.75
N TYR A 60 -17.57 8.27 -17.18
CA TYR A 60 -17.42 9.56 -17.85
C TYR A 60 -16.56 9.49 -19.13
N CYS A 61 -15.41 8.83 -19.07
CA CYS A 61 -14.55 8.60 -20.24
C CYS A 61 -15.27 7.77 -21.31
N ALA A 62 -16.06 6.77 -20.91
CA ALA A 62 -16.85 5.95 -21.83
C ALA A 62 -17.95 6.77 -22.54
N TYR A 63 -18.59 7.72 -21.86
CA TYR A 63 -19.53 8.68 -22.48
C TYR A 63 -18.83 9.55 -23.53
N CYS A 64 -17.63 10.08 -23.21
CA CYS A 64 -16.83 10.85 -24.17
C CYS A 64 -16.45 10.02 -25.41
N TYR A 65 -16.00 8.77 -25.23
CA TYR A 65 -15.59 7.89 -26.33
C TYR A 65 -16.74 7.56 -27.30
N LYS A 66 -17.98 7.44 -26.80
CA LYS A 66 -19.17 7.20 -27.62
C LYS A 66 -19.70 8.45 -28.35
N GLY A 67 -19.04 9.60 -28.23
CA GLY A 67 -19.46 10.84 -28.89
C GLY A 67 -20.71 11.47 -28.26
N ILE A 68 -21.09 11.08 -27.04
CA ILE A 68 -22.17 11.74 -26.30
C ILE A 68 -21.60 13.08 -25.81
N LEU A 69 -22.09 14.17 -26.40
CA LEU A 69 -21.60 15.53 -26.17
C LEU A 69 -21.90 15.98 -24.74
N LEU A 70 -20.88 15.85 -23.89
CA LEU A 70 -20.87 16.49 -22.58
C LEU A 70 -20.64 18.01 -22.74
N GLY A 71 -21.28 18.78 -21.86
CA GLY A 71 -21.07 20.22 -21.82
C GLY A 71 -19.60 20.58 -21.62
N LYS A 72 -19.14 21.69 -22.22
CA LYS A 72 -17.74 22.16 -22.11
C LYS A 72 -17.27 22.25 -20.65
N ILE A 73 -18.16 22.69 -19.75
CA ILE A 73 -17.90 22.82 -18.31
C ILE A 73 -17.59 21.46 -17.67
N SER A 74 -18.42 20.45 -17.93
CA SER A 74 -18.26 19.09 -17.38
C SER A 74 -16.94 18.46 -17.81
N ARG A 75 -16.54 18.68 -19.07
CA ARG A 75 -15.25 18.23 -19.61
C ARG A 75 -14.07 18.88 -18.94
N THR A 76 -14.10 20.19 -18.78
CA THR A 76 -13.04 20.91 -18.06
C THR A 76 -12.94 20.44 -16.61
N ALA A 77 -14.07 20.26 -15.92
CA ALA A 77 -14.08 19.81 -14.53
C ALA A 77 -13.43 18.43 -14.34
N VAL A 78 -13.73 17.47 -15.22
CA VAL A 78 -13.12 16.14 -15.13
C VAL A 78 -11.62 16.16 -15.40
N ILE A 79 -11.19 16.89 -16.44
CA ILE A 79 -9.76 17.05 -16.73
C ILE A 79 -9.05 17.66 -15.52
N LEU A 80 -9.64 18.67 -14.90
CA LEU A 80 -9.10 19.33 -13.72
C LEU A 80 -9.01 18.38 -12.52
N VAL A 81 -10.04 17.57 -12.26
CA VAL A 81 -10.00 16.56 -11.18
C VAL A 81 -8.90 15.53 -11.41
N VAL A 82 -8.75 15.03 -12.64
CA VAL A 82 -7.69 14.06 -12.98
C VAL A 82 -6.29 14.68 -12.81
N LEU A 83 -6.10 15.91 -13.29
CA LEU A 83 -4.83 16.63 -13.13
C LEU A 83 -4.50 16.90 -11.67
N LEU A 84 -5.46 17.37 -10.87
CA LEU A 84 -5.27 17.59 -9.44
C LEU A 84 -4.93 16.27 -8.72
N HIS A 85 -5.62 15.18 -9.03
CA HIS A 85 -5.32 13.88 -8.46
C HIS A 85 -3.90 13.42 -8.83
N PHE A 86 -3.51 13.55 -10.10
CA PHE A 86 -2.16 13.22 -10.56
C PHE A 86 -1.08 14.05 -9.84
N ILE A 87 -1.30 15.35 -9.65
CA ILE A 87 -0.39 16.23 -8.92
C ILE A 87 -0.25 15.76 -7.46
N LEU A 88 -1.37 15.50 -6.78
CA LEU A 88 -1.35 15.03 -5.39
C LEU A 88 -0.62 13.69 -5.23
N VAL A 89 -0.88 12.74 -6.13
CA VAL A 89 -0.19 11.44 -6.15
C VAL A 89 1.29 11.60 -6.43
N SER A 90 1.65 12.50 -7.35
CA SER A 90 3.06 12.78 -7.68
C SER A 90 3.81 13.40 -6.50
N ILE A 91 3.19 14.35 -5.79
CA ILE A 91 3.74 14.92 -4.54
C ILE A 91 3.92 13.81 -3.49
N TYR A 92 2.90 12.97 -3.28
CA TYR A 92 2.98 11.86 -2.34
C TYR A 92 4.16 10.92 -2.64
N PHE A 93 4.32 10.49 -3.90
CA PHE A 93 5.43 9.60 -4.28
C PHE A 93 6.79 10.27 -4.21
N ASN A 94 6.87 11.56 -4.56
CA ASN A 94 8.11 12.32 -4.44
C ASN A 94 8.54 12.47 -2.97
N ASP A 95 7.61 12.83 -2.09
CA ASP A 95 7.86 12.91 -0.65
C ASP A 95 8.29 11.56 -0.09
N PHE A 96 7.60 10.48 -0.47
CA PHE A 96 7.95 9.14 -0.04
C PHE A 96 9.34 8.72 -0.52
N LYS A 97 9.68 9.02 -1.78
CA LYS A 97 11.02 8.79 -2.33
C LYS A 97 12.09 9.54 -1.54
N ASN A 98 11.82 10.79 -1.17
CA ASN A 98 12.76 11.59 -0.40
C ASN A 98 12.93 11.05 1.03
N GLU A 99 11.85 10.69 1.71
CA GLU A 99 11.89 10.09 3.05
C GLU A 99 12.60 8.73 3.07
N THR A 100 12.46 7.96 2.00
CA THR A 100 13.06 6.61 1.88
C THR A 100 14.42 6.61 1.18
N SER A 101 14.94 7.78 0.80
CA SER A 101 16.20 7.90 0.05
C SER A 101 17.40 7.29 0.77
N VAL A 102 17.36 7.25 2.11
CA VAL A 102 18.38 6.64 2.96
C VAL A 102 18.30 5.12 3.02
N PHE A 103 17.16 4.52 2.65
CA PHE A 103 17.01 3.06 2.59
C PHE A 103 17.52 2.55 1.24
N THR A 104 18.79 2.19 1.22
CA THR A 104 19.47 1.70 0.03
C THR A 104 19.86 0.23 0.16
N LYS A 105 20.30 -0.38 -0.95
CA LYS A 105 20.70 -1.80 -0.96
C LYS A 105 21.87 -2.06 -0.01
N GLU A 106 22.75 -1.09 0.15
CA GLU A 106 23.95 -1.17 0.98
C GLU A 106 23.63 -1.31 2.48
N LEU A 107 22.43 -0.91 2.91
CA LEU A 107 21.96 -1.15 4.26
C LEU A 107 21.74 -2.65 4.53
N LEU A 108 21.40 -3.43 3.51
CA LEU A 108 21.16 -4.86 3.64
C LEU A 108 22.48 -5.65 3.61
N PRO A 109 22.51 -6.89 4.14
CA PRO A 109 23.70 -7.72 4.10
C PRO A 109 23.90 -8.31 2.70
N ASP A 110 25.13 -8.29 2.20
CA ASP A 110 25.48 -8.78 0.86
C ASP A 110 25.42 -10.32 0.75
N ASP A 111 25.60 -11.02 1.88
CA ASP A 111 25.67 -12.47 1.98
C ASP A 111 24.31 -13.15 2.25
N ALA A 112 23.32 -12.81 1.44
CA ALA A 112 21.93 -13.15 1.72
C ALA A 112 21.48 -14.57 1.32
N SER A 113 22.30 -15.31 0.59
CA SER A 113 21.92 -16.65 0.11
C SER A 113 21.57 -17.57 1.28
N CYS A 114 20.35 -18.11 1.26
CA CYS A 114 19.79 -18.95 2.34
C CYS A 114 19.66 -18.28 3.72
N LYS A 115 19.91 -16.96 3.85
CA LYS A 115 19.72 -16.23 5.10
C LYS A 115 18.34 -15.60 5.16
N ARG A 116 17.87 -15.37 6.38
CA ARG A 116 16.55 -14.86 6.69
C ARG A 116 16.64 -13.47 7.31
N ILE A 117 15.65 -12.65 7.01
CA ILE A 117 15.44 -11.35 7.64
C ILE A 117 14.00 -11.24 8.17
N SER A 118 13.81 -10.55 9.28
CA SER A 118 12.49 -10.09 9.71
C SER A 118 12.46 -8.60 9.97
N GLY A 119 11.29 -7.98 9.79
CA GLY A 119 11.06 -6.57 10.04
C GLY A 119 10.42 -6.30 11.39
N ILE A 120 11.01 -5.40 12.16
CA ILE A 120 10.42 -4.78 13.34
C ILE A 120 10.18 -3.32 12.98
N ILE A 121 8.96 -2.97 12.59
CA ILE A 121 8.63 -1.65 12.03
C ILE A 121 7.70 -0.93 13.02
N TYR A 122 8.25 -0.18 13.96
CA TYR A 122 7.45 0.59 14.94
C TYR A 122 6.82 1.81 14.27
N THR A 123 7.63 2.57 13.53
CA THR A 123 7.13 3.65 12.68
C THR A 123 6.70 3.05 11.34
N ASN A 124 5.53 2.41 11.30
CA ASN A 124 5.06 1.67 10.12
C ASN A 124 4.30 2.52 9.10
N THR A 125 3.84 3.72 9.47
CA THR A 125 3.06 4.60 8.60
C THR A 125 3.86 5.73 7.96
N PHE A 126 3.58 6.01 6.69
CA PHE A 126 3.88 7.28 6.03
C PHE A 126 2.56 7.95 5.66
N LYS A 127 2.33 9.20 6.11
CA LYS A 127 1.06 9.92 5.92
C LYS A 127 -0.18 9.03 6.21
N ASN A 128 -0.17 8.38 7.38
CA ASN A 128 -1.22 7.46 7.86
C ASN A 128 -1.41 6.15 7.05
N ARG A 129 -0.51 5.82 6.11
CA ARG A 129 -0.56 4.57 5.35
C ARG A 129 0.55 3.62 5.79
N PRO A 130 0.26 2.36 6.15
CA PRO A 130 1.27 1.40 6.59
C PRO A 130 2.09 0.88 5.40
N VAL A 131 3.04 1.68 4.92
CA VAL A 131 3.84 1.36 3.73
C VAL A 131 5.20 0.76 4.06
N TYR A 132 5.74 1.02 5.25
CA TYR A 132 7.06 0.52 5.64
C TYR A 132 7.09 -0.98 5.89
N ILE A 133 5.91 -1.58 6.03
CA ILE A 133 5.71 -3.02 6.22
C ILE A 133 6.31 -3.88 5.11
N HIS A 134 6.51 -3.29 3.92
CA HIS A 134 7.06 -3.97 2.75
C HIS A 134 8.60 -4.00 2.72
N PHE A 135 9.27 -3.18 3.53
CA PHE A 135 10.71 -2.95 3.39
C PHE A 135 11.60 -4.18 3.61
N PRO A 136 11.28 -5.08 4.56
CA PRO A 136 12.02 -6.34 4.70
C PRO A 136 12.03 -7.18 3.42
N MET A 137 11.06 -7.01 2.51
CA MET A 137 10.98 -7.78 1.26
C MET A 137 12.00 -7.35 0.22
N TYR A 138 12.58 -6.14 0.32
CA TYR A 138 13.67 -5.74 -0.56
C TYR A 138 14.88 -6.66 -0.43
N PHE A 139 15.05 -7.34 0.71
CA PHE A 139 16.07 -8.39 0.89
C PHE A 139 15.90 -9.57 -0.07
N ILE A 140 14.66 -9.92 -0.39
CA ILE A 140 14.35 -10.96 -1.40
C ILE A 140 14.72 -10.44 -2.80
N VAL A 141 14.29 -9.22 -3.13
CA VAL A 141 14.44 -8.66 -4.47
C VAL A 141 15.90 -8.35 -4.80
N TRP A 142 16.59 -7.65 -3.91
CA TRP A 142 17.94 -7.12 -4.11
C TRP A 142 19.05 -8.11 -3.79
N ASN A 143 18.85 -8.99 -2.81
CA ASN A 143 19.90 -9.86 -2.28
C ASN A 143 19.57 -11.37 -2.42
N LYS A 144 18.37 -11.74 -2.86
CA LYS A 144 17.92 -13.15 -3.00
C LYS A 144 17.84 -13.92 -1.67
N GLY A 145 17.70 -13.22 -0.55
CA GLY A 145 17.47 -13.84 0.75
C GLY A 145 16.00 -14.22 0.99
N ILE A 146 15.71 -14.63 2.21
CA ILE A 146 14.37 -15.00 2.69
C ILE A 146 13.88 -13.91 3.64
N SER A 147 12.64 -13.46 3.52
CA SER A 147 12.06 -12.44 4.41
C SER A 147 10.75 -12.91 4.98
N THR A 148 10.42 -12.49 6.21
CA THR A 148 9.07 -12.65 6.75
C THR A 148 8.07 -11.93 5.84
N GLY A 149 7.08 -12.66 5.33
CA GLY A 149 6.21 -12.17 4.26
C GLY A 149 4.85 -11.69 4.75
N LEU A 150 4.28 -10.72 4.04
CA LEU A 150 2.88 -10.29 4.16
C LEU A 150 1.87 -11.37 3.79
N VAL A 151 2.33 -12.54 3.30
CA VAL A 151 1.49 -13.71 3.06
C VAL A 151 0.71 -14.09 4.32
N ASP A 152 1.36 -13.95 5.47
CA ASP A 152 0.77 -14.25 6.78
C ASP A 152 -0.35 -13.27 7.19
N TYR A 153 -0.44 -12.12 6.51
CA TYR A 153 -1.32 -11.01 6.87
C TYR A 153 -2.39 -10.68 5.80
N ARG A 154 -2.04 -10.64 4.50
CA ARG A 154 -2.95 -10.14 3.44
C ARG A 154 -3.67 -11.21 2.64
N PHE A 155 -3.18 -12.44 2.62
CA PHE A 155 -3.66 -13.47 1.70
C PHE A 155 -4.30 -14.63 2.47
N GLY A 156 -5.55 -14.46 2.90
CA GLY A 156 -6.28 -15.51 3.65
C GLY A 156 -6.39 -16.86 2.92
N VAL A 157 -6.23 -16.86 1.59
CA VAL A 157 -6.27 -18.06 0.75
C VAL A 157 -4.88 -18.66 0.50
N ILE A 158 -3.83 -17.85 0.55
CA ILE A 158 -2.45 -18.30 0.33
C ILE A 158 -1.83 -18.58 1.68
N LYS A 159 -1.77 -19.86 2.05
CA LYS A 159 -1.15 -20.28 3.30
C LYS A 159 0.34 -20.43 3.11
N ARG A 160 1.08 -19.87 4.06
CA ARG A 160 2.51 -20.09 4.21
C ARG A 160 2.82 -21.58 4.42
N LYS A 161 3.91 -22.05 3.81
CA LYS A 161 4.41 -23.44 3.96
C LYS A 161 5.53 -23.60 4.98
N ALA A 162 6.25 -22.53 5.30
CA ALA A 162 7.37 -22.57 6.23
C ALA A 162 6.88 -22.62 7.68
N ASP A 163 7.58 -23.34 8.54
CA ASP A 163 7.28 -23.41 9.97
C ASP A 163 7.67 -22.12 10.72
N PHE A 164 6.90 -21.74 11.74
CA PHE A 164 7.08 -20.53 12.54
C PHE A 164 8.41 -20.50 13.29
N GLU A 165 8.99 -21.66 13.61
CA GLU A 165 10.34 -21.73 14.18
C GLU A 165 11.44 -21.33 13.19
N LYS A 166 11.21 -21.56 11.89
CA LYS A 166 12.19 -21.27 10.83
C LYS A 166 12.09 -19.85 10.33
N LEU A 167 10.87 -19.30 10.31
CA LEU A 167 10.59 -17.93 9.89
C LEU A 167 9.43 -17.46 10.80
N PRO A 168 9.57 -16.48 11.67
CA PRO A 168 8.47 -16.12 12.56
C PRO A 168 7.33 -15.45 11.79
N TYR A 169 6.21 -15.29 12.49
CA TYR A 169 5.03 -14.63 11.95
C TYR A 169 5.33 -13.15 11.69
N TYR A 170 4.95 -12.65 10.51
CA TYR A 170 5.05 -11.22 10.23
C TYR A 170 3.97 -10.44 11.01
N ARG A 171 4.36 -9.56 11.94
CA ARG A 171 3.44 -8.74 12.73
C ARG A 171 3.42 -7.31 12.20
N GLU A 172 2.26 -6.84 11.77
CA GLU A 172 2.06 -5.49 11.22
C GLU A 172 2.01 -4.40 12.34
N TRP A 173 1.56 -4.79 13.53
CA TRP A 173 1.29 -3.91 14.68
C TRP A 173 2.32 -4.13 15.78
N ILE A 174 3.58 -3.83 15.51
CA ILE A 174 4.65 -4.00 16.50
C ILE A 174 4.81 -2.66 17.23
N GLY A 175 4.04 -2.51 18.31
CA GLY A 175 4.19 -1.48 19.34
C GLY A 175 3.98 -2.06 20.75
N ASP A 176 3.83 -3.38 20.85
CA ASP A 176 3.42 -4.08 22.06
C ASP A 176 4.65 -4.70 22.74
N SER A 177 4.77 -4.46 24.04
CA SER A 177 5.94 -4.64 24.91
C SER A 177 6.40 -6.10 25.06
N ARG A 178 6.94 -6.71 24.01
CA ARG A 178 7.32 -8.14 24.02
C ARG A 178 8.82 -8.38 23.87
N ASN A 179 9.25 -9.52 24.41
CA ASN A 179 10.63 -9.98 24.36
C ASN A 179 10.95 -10.57 22.96
N TYR A 180 11.52 -9.73 22.10
CA TYR A 180 11.90 -10.09 20.73
C TYR A 180 12.99 -11.15 20.62
N SER A 181 13.77 -11.39 21.69
CA SER A 181 14.91 -12.32 21.65
C SER A 181 14.49 -13.74 21.32
N ASP A 182 13.33 -14.18 21.80
CA ASP A 182 12.91 -15.57 21.69
C ASP A 182 12.18 -15.86 20.36
N GLU A 183 11.43 -14.87 19.85
CA GLU A 183 10.69 -14.98 18.58
C GLU A 183 11.64 -14.95 17.37
N TYR A 184 12.73 -14.16 17.45
CA TYR A 184 13.68 -13.99 16.35
C TYR A 184 14.97 -14.81 16.52
N LYS A 185 15.11 -15.65 17.55
CA LYS A 185 16.34 -16.39 17.88
C LYS A 185 16.96 -17.20 16.72
N ASN A 186 16.15 -17.64 15.77
CA ASN A 186 16.56 -18.45 14.63
C ASN A 186 16.68 -17.64 13.33
N ILE A 187 16.60 -16.31 13.36
CA ILE A 187 16.81 -15.47 12.17
C ILE A 187 18.21 -14.87 12.21
N GLU A 188 18.87 -14.80 11.07
CA GLU A 188 20.18 -14.16 10.92
C GLU A 188 20.11 -12.64 11.05
N TYR A 189 19.07 -12.01 10.49
CA TYR A 189 18.95 -10.55 10.43
C TYR A 189 17.61 -10.01 10.93
N VAL A 190 17.65 -8.86 11.60
CA VAL A 190 16.46 -8.07 11.94
C VAL A 190 16.61 -6.66 11.38
N LEU A 191 15.62 -6.23 10.60
CA LEU A 191 15.51 -4.88 10.09
C LEU A 191 14.55 -4.09 10.98
N LEU A 192 15.07 -3.11 11.71
CA LEU A 192 14.29 -2.22 12.56
C LEU A 192 14.09 -0.87 11.85
N LYS A 193 12.86 -0.34 11.90
CA LYS A 193 12.55 1.06 11.55
C LYS A 193 11.88 1.75 12.72
N ASP A 194 12.61 2.70 13.30
CA ASP A 194 12.10 3.57 14.35
C ASP A 194 12.92 4.84 14.46
N SER A 195 12.32 5.91 14.99
CA SER A 195 13.04 7.15 15.32
C SER A 195 14.05 6.94 16.46
N LEU A 196 13.81 5.94 17.32
CA LEU A 196 14.67 5.59 18.44
C LEU A 196 15.40 4.27 18.18
N LYS A 197 16.70 4.26 18.47
CA LYS A 197 17.47 3.02 18.46
C LYS A 197 17.01 2.13 19.61
N LEU A 198 16.60 0.90 19.29
CA LEU A 198 16.19 -0.11 20.26
C LEU A 198 17.22 -1.24 20.35
N GLU A 199 17.68 -1.56 21.55
CA GLU A 199 18.55 -2.72 21.76
C GLU A 199 17.73 -4.02 21.68
N ILE A 200 18.15 -4.93 20.80
CA ILE A 200 17.52 -6.24 20.62
C ILE A 200 18.44 -7.29 21.22
N LYS A 201 18.04 -7.88 22.35
CA LYS A 201 18.81 -8.91 23.04
C LYS A 201 19.09 -10.10 22.11
N GLY A 202 20.36 -10.51 22.03
CA GLY A 202 20.83 -11.58 21.15
C GLY A 202 21.31 -11.12 19.77
N PHE A 203 21.17 -9.83 19.46
CA PHE A 203 21.61 -9.24 18.20
C PHE A 203 22.60 -8.10 18.43
N ASP A 204 23.49 -7.91 17.47
CA ASP A 204 24.36 -6.73 17.37
C ASP A 204 23.92 -5.84 16.22
N LEU A 205 24.00 -4.52 16.43
CA LEU A 205 23.79 -3.57 15.35
C LEU A 205 24.94 -3.68 14.34
N SER A 206 24.63 -4.02 13.09
CA SER A 206 25.63 -4.16 12.02
C SER A 206 25.68 -2.95 11.10
N LYS A 207 24.53 -2.36 10.76
CA LYS A 207 24.45 -1.18 9.89
C LYS A 207 23.33 -0.25 10.34
N GLN A 208 23.48 1.04 10.04
CA GLN A 208 22.44 2.05 10.27
C GLN A 208 22.39 3.02 9.08
N SER A 209 21.20 3.44 8.68
CA SER A 209 20.99 4.51 7.71
C SER A 209 19.70 5.28 8.05
N GLY A 210 19.86 6.50 8.55
CA GLY A 210 18.74 7.26 9.13
C GLY A 210 18.07 6.48 10.28
N ASP A 211 16.76 6.33 10.18
CA ASP A 211 15.92 5.58 11.13
C ASP A 211 15.90 4.06 10.89
N TRP A 212 16.72 3.57 9.96
CA TRP A 212 16.81 2.15 9.67
C TRP A 212 18.02 1.55 10.34
N TYR A 213 17.81 0.43 11.02
CA TYR A 213 18.84 -0.29 11.76
C TYR A 213 18.82 -1.76 11.34
N LEU A 214 19.97 -2.26 10.88
CA LEU A 214 20.16 -3.67 10.61
C LEU A 214 20.87 -4.31 11.79
N TYR A 215 20.25 -5.34 12.34
CA TYR A 215 20.75 -6.16 13.43
C TYR A 215 21.13 -7.54 12.92
N THR A 216 22.27 -8.07 13.39
CA THR A 216 22.77 -9.41 13.07
C THR A 216 22.74 -10.27 14.32
N ASN A 217 22.20 -11.48 14.21
CA ASN A 217 22.12 -12.43 15.31
C ASN A 217 23.51 -12.95 15.68
N LYS A 218 23.82 -12.98 16.98
CA LYS A 218 25.10 -13.47 17.50
C LYS A 218 25.27 -14.98 17.30
N ASN A 219 24.18 -15.73 17.37
CA ASN A 219 24.19 -17.20 17.35
C ASN A 219 22.97 -17.73 16.57
N PRO A 220 22.92 -17.57 15.23
CA PRO A 220 21.85 -18.14 14.44
C PRO A 220 21.92 -19.67 14.51
N LYS A 221 20.82 -20.32 14.94
CA LYS A 221 20.65 -21.77 14.93
C LYS A 221 19.97 -22.27 13.66
#